data_AF-A0A831SN15-F1
#
_entry.id   AF-A0A831SN15-F1
#
_cell.length_a   1.000
_cell.length_b   1.000
_cell.length_c   1.000
_cell.angle_alpha   90.00
_cell.angle_beta   90.00
_cell.angle_gamma   90.00
#
_symmetry.space_group_name_H-M   'P 1'
#
loop_
_entity.id
_entity.type
_entity.pdbx_description
1 polymer ?
#
loop_
_entity_poly.entity_id
_entity_poly.type
_entity_poly.pdbx_seq_one_letter_code
_entity_poly.pdbx_strand_id
1 'polypeptide(L)'
;MVVYVIDTSSLIKMKEQYPSTTFPSVWQNMEKLCKEGKLIGPLEVLKEIEEGDDELKVWAKKVRNIFIKPDKRQTEIVKDILNKHPYLAKPQKLDQMLIHG
;
A
#
# COMPACT_ATOMS: atom_id res chain seq x y z
N MET A 1 4.23 14.91 -15.59
CA MET A 1 4.85 13.62 -15.18
C MET A 1 3.85 12.88 -14.32
N VAL A 2 3.62 11.59 -14.57
CA VAL A 2 2.67 10.77 -13.80
C VAL A 2 3.45 9.98 -12.74
N VAL A 3 2.95 9.96 -11.51
CA VAL A 3 3.50 9.19 -10.38
C VAL A 3 2.38 8.30 -9.85
N TYR A 4 2.69 7.02 -9.63
CA TYR A 4 1.79 6.04 -9.04
C TYR A 4 2.05 5.96 -7.53
N VAL A 5 0.98 5.97 -6.74
CA VAL A 5 1.03 5.76 -5.29
C VAL A 5 0.49 4.35 -5.01
N ILE A 6 1.36 3.47 -4.52
CA ILE A 6 1.01 2.07 -4.28
C ILE A 6 0.47 1.86 -2.87
N ASP A 7 -0.51 0.97 -2.76
CA ASP A 7 -1.10 0.51 -1.50
C ASP A 7 -0.68 -0.93 -1.17
N THR A 8 -0.70 -1.30 0.11
CA THR A 8 -0.35 -2.64 0.58
C THR A 8 -1.19 -3.71 -0.08
N SER A 9 -2.51 -3.51 -0.20
CA SER A 9 -3.42 -4.50 -0.79
C SER A 9 -3.05 -4.82 -2.25
N SER A 10 -2.58 -3.82 -2.99
CA SER A 10 -2.14 -3.98 -4.38
C SER A 10 -0.86 -4.81 -4.49
N LEU A 11 0.09 -4.60 -3.55
CA LEU A 11 1.32 -5.38 -3.49
C LEU A 11 1.08 -6.82 -3.05
N ILE A 12 0.20 -7.03 -2.06
CA ILE A 12 -0.23 -8.38 -1.65
C ILE A 12 -0.85 -9.13 -2.82
N LYS A 13 -1.79 -8.50 -3.53
CA LYS A 13 -2.43 -9.13 -4.69
C LYS A 13 -1.44 -9.41 -5.82
N MET A 14 -0.48 -8.51 -6.07
CA MET A 14 0.60 -8.75 -7.03
C MET A 14 1.40 -9.99 -6.66
N LYS A 15 1.81 -10.13 -5.39
CA LYS A 15 2.55 -11.30 -4.91
C LYS A 15 1.77 -12.60 -5.13
N GLU A 16 0.48 -12.61 -4.77
CA GLU A 16 -0.38 -13.79 -4.89
C GLU A 16 -0.60 -14.22 -6.35
N GLN A 17 -0.83 -13.27 -7.25
CA GLN A 17 -1.11 -13.55 -8.65
C GLN A 17 0.15 -13.75 -9.50
N TYR A 18 1.24 -13.08 -9.12
CA TYR A 18 2.50 -13.07 -9.84
C TYR A 18 3.68 -13.32 -8.89
N PRO A 19 3.83 -14.54 -8.33
CA PRO A 19 4.95 -14.85 -7.43
C PRO A 19 6.32 -14.58 -8.08
N SER A 20 7.30 -14.09 -7.33
CA SER A 20 8.59 -13.64 -7.92
C SER A 20 9.40 -14.77 -8.56
N THR A 21 9.21 -16.00 -8.07
CA THR A 21 9.85 -17.21 -8.59
C THR A 21 9.36 -17.59 -9.98
N THR A 22 8.10 -17.30 -10.30
CA THR A 22 7.46 -17.67 -11.57
C THR A 22 7.38 -16.46 -12.53
N PHE A 23 7.20 -15.26 -12.00
CA PHE A 23 7.01 -14.03 -12.77
C PHE A 23 8.06 -12.95 -12.43
N PRO A 24 9.37 -13.23 -12.55
CA PRO A 24 10.41 -12.29 -12.14
C PRO A 24 10.36 -10.95 -12.91
N SER A 25 9.88 -10.97 -14.16
CA SER A 25 9.78 -9.77 -15.00
C SER A 25 8.81 -8.72 -14.44
N VAL A 26 7.71 -9.14 -13.79
CA VAL A 26 6.75 -8.22 -13.16
C VAL A 26 7.43 -7.46 -12.03
N TRP A 27 8.15 -8.19 -11.16
CA TRP A 27 8.89 -7.61 -10.04
C TRP A 27 10.03 -6.69 -10.52
N GLN A 28 10.77 -7.09 -11.56
CA GLN A 28 11.82 -6.25 -12.16
C GLN A 28 11.27 -4.95 -12.75
N ASN A 29 10.10 -5.00 -13.39
CA ASN A 29 9.43 -3.81 -13.91
C ASN A 29 8.98 -2.88 -12.78
N MET A 30 8.47 -3.43 -11.67
CA MET A 30 8.15 -2.65 -10.48
C MET A 30 9.39 -1.99 -9.89
N GLU A 31 10.50 -2.73 -9.74
CA GLU A 31 11.78 -2.17 -9.29
C GLU A 31 12.30 -1.07 -10.24
N LYS A 32 12.08 -1.21 -11.54
CA LYS A 32 12.42 -0.17 -12.54
C LYS A 32 11.60 1.10 -12.31
N LEU A 33 10.28 0.99 -12.09
CA LEU A 33 9.43 2.13 -11.77
C LEU A 33 9.86 2.82 -10.47
N CYS A 34 10.26 2.05 -9.45
CA CYS A 34 10.84 2.58 -8.22
C CYS A 34 12.11 3.40 -8.51
N LYS A 35 13.05 2.85 -9.29
CA LYS A 35 14.31 3.53 -9.66
C LYS A 35 14.08 4.80 -10.49
N GLU A 36 13.07 4.81 -11.34
CA GLU A 36 12.67 5.96 -12.15
C GLU A 36 11.90 7.03 -11.35
N GLY A 37 11.61 6.80 -10.07
CA GLY A 37 10.82 7.71 -9.23
C GLY A 37 9.34 7.82 -9.66
N LYS A 38 8.84 6.82 -10.40
CA LYS A 38 7.47 6.78 -10.92
C LYS A 38 6.51 5.99 -10.02
N LEU A 39 7.04 5.21 -9.08
CA LEU A 39 6.28 4.48 -8.08
C LEU A 39 6.75 4.91 -6.69
N ILE A 40 5.80 5.35 -5.87
CA ILE A 40 6.01 5.71 -4.46
C ILE A 40 4.95 5.04 -3.61
N GLY A 41 5.18 4.96 -2.30
CA GLY A 41 4.18 4.49 -1.33
C GLY A 41 4.24 5.30 -0.04
N PRO A 42 3.15 5.39 0.74
CA PRO A 42 3.22 5.86 2.11
C PRO A 42 4.14 4.98 2.96
N LEU A 43 4.77 5.57 3.99
CA LEU A 43 5.58 4.81 4.95
C LEU A 43 4.77 3.71 5.67
N GLU A 44 3.46 3.91 5.83
CA GLU A 44 2.53 2.95 6.39
C GLU A 44 2.51 1.64 5.59
N VAL A 45 2.61 1.69 4.26
CA VAL A 45 2.68 0.50 3.40
C VAL A 45 3.93 -0.33 3.70
N LEU A 46 5.07 0.31 3.94
CA LEU A 46 6.29 -0.41 4.33
C LEU A 46 6.11 -1.14 5.65
N LYS A 47 5.47 -0.50 6.64
CA LYS A 47 5.24 -1.12 7.96
C LYS A 47 4.36 -2.35 7.85
N GLU A 48 3.25 -2.25 7.10
CA GLU A 48 2.33 -3.39 6.89
C GLU A 48 3.02 -4.56 6.17
N ILE A 49 3.91 -4.28 5.21
CA ILE A 49 4.71 -5.31 4.53
C ILE A 49 5.77 -5.91 5.47
N GLU A 50 6.40 -5.11 6.32
CA GLU A 50 7.43 -5.55 7.26
C GLU A 50 6.88 -6.47 8.38
N GLU A 51 5.58 -6.35 8.70
CA GLU A 51 4.86 -7.29 9.58
C GLU A 51 4.73 -8.69 8.96
N GLY A 52 4.71 -8.78 7.63
CA GLY A 52 4.79 -10.06 6.92
C GLY A 52 6.18 -10.70 6.99
N ASP A 53 6.27 -11.97 6.58
CA ASP A 53 7.55 -12.68 6.43
C ASP A 53 7.62 -13.45 5.12
N ASP A 54 7.56 -12.72 4.01
CA ASP A 54 7.53 -13.28 2.66
C ASP A 54 8.42 -12.50 1.66
N GLU A 55 8.30 -12.86 0.37
CA GLU A 55 9.05 -12.23 -0.72
C GLU A 55 8.78 -10.72 -0.89
N LEU A 56 7.62 -10.20 -0.45
CA LEU A 56 7.36 -8.75 -0.46
C LEU A 56 8.26 -8.02 0.53
N LYS A 57 8.51 -8.59 1.71
CA LYS A 57 9.45 -8.01 2.69
C LYS A 57 10.86 -7.92 2.11
N VAL A 58 11.30 -8.95 1.40
CA VAL A 58 12.62 -8.97 0.74
C VAL A 58 12.68 -7.91 -0.35
N TRP A 59 11.64 -7.80 -1.18
CA TRP A 59 11.55 -6.77 -2.22
C TRP A 59 11.48 -5.35 -1.65
N ALA A 60 10.65 -5.11 -0.64
CA ALA A 60 10.47 -3.79 -0.03
C ALA A 60 11.78 -3.24 0.56
N LYS A 61 12.64 -4.11 1.10
CA LYS A 61 13.99 -3.73 1.55
C LYS A 61 14.87 -3.20 0.41
N LYS A 62 14.74 -3.73 -0.81
CA LYS A 62 15.52 -3.29 -1.99
C LYS A 62 15.10 -1.92 -2.49
N VAL A 63 13.82 -1.58 -2.38
CA VAL A 63 13.23 -0.32 -2.89
C VAL A 63 12.81 0.62 -1.77
N ARG A 64 13.39 0.48 -0.57
CA ARG A 64 12.94 1.16 0.66
C ARG A 64 12.81 2.69 0.52
N ASN A 65 13.61 3.29 -0.35
CA ASN A 65 13.63 4.73 -0.62
C ASN A 65 12.35 5.28 -1.28
N ILE A 66 11.46 4.43 -1.80
CA ILE A 66 10.19 4.87 -2.39
C ILE A 66 9.08 5.09 -1.35
N PHE A 67 9.29 4.67 -0.11
CA PHE A 67 8.31 4.81 0.97
C PHE A 67 8.51 6.14 1.70
N ILE A 68 7.54 7.04 1.53
CA ILE A 68 7.65 8.45 1.93
C ILE A 68 6.77 8.68 3.15
N LYS A 69 7.33 9.36 4.15
CA LYS A 69 6.58 9.79 5.33
C LYS A 69 5.57 10.88 4.91
N PRO A 70 4.28 10.76 5.26
CA PRO A 70 3.32 11.83 5.04
C PRO A 70 3.75 13.13 5.71
N ASP A 71 3.54 14.25 5.02
CA ASP A 71 3.81 15.57 5.58
C ASP A 71 2.68 16.04 6.53
N LYS A 72 2.93 17.16 7.23
CA LYS A 72 1.95 17.71 8.17
C LYS A 72 0.63 18.07 7.49
N ARG A 73 0.68 18.63 6.28
CA ARG A 73 -0.51 19.07 5.54
C ARG A 73 -1.37 17.87 5.13
N GLN A 74 -0.74 16.79 4.65
CA GLN A 74 -1.42 15.53 4.36
C GLN A 74 -2.10 14.96 5.61
N THR A 75 -1.41 15.03 6.76
CA THR A 75 -1.99 14.58 8.04
C THR A 75 -3.21 15.42 8.44
N GLU A 76 -3.17 16.74 8.29
CA GLU A 76 -4.33 17.60 8.58
C GLU A 76 -5.49 17.32 7.62
N ILE A 77 -5.22 17.13 6.33
CA ILE A 77 -6.26 16.77 5.35
C ILE A 77 -6.91 15.43 5.72
N VAL A 78 -6.12 14.43 6.14
CA VAL A 78 -6.67 13.14 6.59
C VAL A 78 -7.57 13.35 7.80
N LYS A 79 -7.19 14.17 8.79
CA LYS A 79 -8.06 14.49 9.93
C LYS A 79 -9.38 15.13 9.48
N ASP A 80 -9.31 16.08 8.54
CA ASP A 80 -10.52 16.72 8.00
C ASP A 80 -11.44 15.73 7.29
N ILE A 81 -10.86 14.79 6.53
CA ILE A 81 -11.61 13.71 5.88
C ILE A 81 -12.26 12.81 6.94
N LEU A 82 -11.53 12.40 7.98
CA LEU A 82 -12.06 11.56 9.06
C LEU A 82 -13.15 12.27 9.87
N ASN A 83 -13.04 13.58 10.08
CA ASN A 83 -14.08 14.39 10.73
C ASN A 83 -15.36 14.43 9.88
N LYS A 84 -15.24 14.54 8.56
CA LYS A 84 -16.38 14.52 7.62
C LYS A 84 -16.95 13.13 7.39
N HIS A 85 -16.11 12.10 7.51
CA HIS A 85 -16.46 10.68 7.29
C HIS A 85 -16.03 9.79 8.48
N PRO A 86 -16.65 9.94 9.67
CA PRO A 86 -16.20 9.24 10.88
C PRO A 86 -16.27 7.71 10.81
N TYR A 87 -17.05 7.17 9.87
CA TYR A 87 -17.17 5.73 9.64
C TYR A 87 -15.90 5.12 9.04
N LEU A 88 -15.02 5.91 8.42
CA LEU A 88 -13.73 5.44 7.88
C LEU A 88 -12.71 5.12 9.00
N ALA A 89 -12.84 5.77 10.17
CA ALA A 89 -11.99 5.52 11.32
C ALA A 89 -12.38 4.25 12.11
N LYS A 90 -13.52 3.63 11.77
CA LYS A 90 -14.00 2.43 12.44
C LYS A 90 -13.78 1.24 11.51
N PRO A 91 -13.02 0.21 11.92
CA PRO A 91 -13.07 -1.06 11.21
C PRO A 91 -14.51 -1.58 11.32
N GLN A 92 -15.28 -1.45 10.25
CA GLN A 92 -16.63 -1.98 10.17
C GLN A 92 -16.51 -3.50 10.22
N LYS A 93 -16.85 -4.12 11.35
CA LYS A 93 -17.47 -5.45 11.29
C LYS A 93 -18.79 -5.24 10.57
N LEU A 94 -18.79 -5.45 9.25
CA LEU A 94 -19.99 -5.46 8.42
C LEU A 94 -20.74 -6.79 8.62
N ASP A 95 -21.04 -7.11 9.87
CA ASP A 95 -22.02 -8.12 10.23
C ASP A 95 -23.16 -7.36 10.92
N GLN A 96 -24.40 -7.53 10.45
CA GLN A 96 -25.66 -6.94 10.95
C GLN A 96 -26.31 -5.77 10.17
N MET A 97 -26.23 -5.75 8.83
CA MET A 97 -27.16 -4.93 8.03
C MET A 97 -27.91 -5.70 6.91
N LEU A 98 -27.96 -7.04 6.96
CA LEU A 98 -28.72 -7.86 5.99
C LEU A 98 -29.71 -8.84 6.63
N ILE A 99 -30.19 -8.55 7.84
CA ILE A 99 -31.33 -9.28 8.42
C ILE A 99 -32.34 -8.21 8.81
N HIS A 100 -33.61 -8.39 8.47
CA HIS A 100 -34.75 -7.44 8.49
C HIS A 100 -35.05 -6.73 7.16
N GLY A 101 -35.20 -7.53 6.10
CA GLY A 101 -36.08 -7.24 4.97
C GLY A 101 -37.08 -8.38 4.83
#